data_AF-A0A843J0T0-F1
#
_entry.id   AF-A0A843J0T0-F1
#
_cell.length_a   1.000
_cell.length_b   1.000
_cell.length_c   1.000
_cell.angle_alpha   90.00
_cell.angle_beta   90.00
_cell.angle_gamma   90.00
#
_symmetry.space_group_name_H-M   'P 1'
#
loop_
_entity.id
_entity.type
_entity.pdbx_description
1 polymer ?
#
loop_
_entity_poly.entity_id
_entity_poly.type
_entity_poly.pdbx_seq_one_letter_code
_entity_poly.pdbx_strand_id
1 'polypeptide(L)'
;IEGMKSMNTWQEAIEVEREQSLKEGMEKGMEEGIEKGMEKGMEKGMKKGMEEGMEKGMEIGAGLEHKAAAEAIAGMVRGFMADLGISSEEAIRRARVPDRYSDSVRAILSESP
;
A
#
# COMPACT_ATOMS: atom_id res chain seq x y z
N ILE A 1 -31.90 -24.20 64.22
CA ILE A 1 -31.33 -25.01 63.10
C ILE A 1 -31.88 -24.53 61.75
N GLU A 2 -33.16 -24.17 61.63
CA GLU A 2 -33.77 -23.68 60.37
C GLU A 2 -33.21 -22.34 59.84
N GLY A 3 -32.90 -21.38 60.72
CA GLY A 3 -32.32 -20.09 60.28
C GLY A 3 -30.96 -20.21 59.59
N MET A 4 -30.20 -21.27 59.89
CA MET A 4 -28.87 -21.51 59.32
C MET A 4 -28.94 -22.14 57.91
N LYS A 5 -30.00 -22.92 57.62
CA LYS A 5 -30.28 -23.44 56.27
C LYS A 5 -30.75 -22.34 55.32
N SER A 6 -31.60 -21.43 55.81
CA SER A 6 -32.06 -20.26 55.04
C SER A 6 -30.89 -19.36 54.63
N MET A 7 -29.94 -19.11 55.53
CA MET A 7 -28.78 -18.27 55.26
C MET A 7 -27.84 -18.85 54.20
N ASN A 8 -27.64 -20.18 54.17
CA ASN A 8 -26.85 -20.85 53.14
C ASN A 8 -27.53 -20.79 51.77
N THR A 9 -28.86 -20.93 51.68
CA THR A 9 -29.56 -20.85 50.39
C THR A 9 -29.52 -19.46 49.74
N TRP A 10 -29.50 -18.39 50.54
CA TRP A 10 -29.33 -17.02 50.00
C TRP A 10 -27.89 -16.76 49.56
N GLN A 11 -26.90 -17.31 50.26
CA GLN A 11 -25.50 -17.20 49.87
C GLN A 11 -25.23 -17.94 48.55
N GLU A 12 -25.74 -19.16 48.40
CA GLU A 12 -25.64 -19.95 47.17
C GLU A 12 -26.30 -19.23 45.98
N ALA A 13 -27.47 -18.62 46.19
CA ALA A 13 -28.16 -17.87 45.14
C ALA A 13 -27.36 -16.65 44.67
N ILE A 14 -26.76 -15.89 45.60
CA ILE A 14 -25.93 -14.72 45.28
C ILE A 14 -24.63 -15.14 44.56
N GLU A 15 -24.05 -16.29 44.92
CA GLU A 15 -22.85 -16.80 44.28
C GLU A 15 -23.12 -17.20 42.82
N VAL A 16 -24.23 -17.90 42.57
CA VAL A 16 -24.66 -18.27 41.22
C VAL A 16 -24.96 -17.04 40.36
N GLU A 17 -25.66 -16.05 40.93
CA GLU A 17 -25.97 -14.81 40.21
C GLU A 17 -24.71 -14.01 39.90
N ARG A 18 -23.76 -13.94 40.84
CA ARG A 18 -22.46 -13.29 40.64
C ARG A 18 -21.63 -14.00 39.57
N GLU A 19 -21.56 -15.32 39.59
CA GLU A 19 -20.86 -16.09 38.56
C GLU A 19 -21.49 -15.88 37.18
N GLN A 20 -22.81 -15.92 37.07
CA GLN A 20 -23.51 -15.67 35.81
C GLN A 20 -23.26 -14.25 35.29
N SER A 21 -23.37 -13.23 36.16
CA SER A 21 -23.16 -11.84 35.77
C SER A 21 -21.70 -11.56 35.34
N LEU A 22 -20.73 -12.19 36.01
CA LEU A 22 -19.33 -12.13 35.61
C LEU A 22 -19.10 -12.78 34.23
N LYS A 23 -19.72 -13.95 34.02
CA LYS A 23 -19.58 -14.70 32.77
C LYS A 23 -20.19 -13.94 31.60
N GLU A 24 -21.40 -13.41 31.76
CA GLU A 24 -22.06 -12.59 30.74
C GLU A 24 -21.32 -11.28 30.46
N GLY A 25 -20.81 -10.60 31.50
CA GLY A 25 -20.04 -9.38 31.34
C GLY A 25 -18.72 -9.61 30.59
N MET A 26 -18.08 -10.75 30.85
CA MET A 26 -16.84 -11.14 30.19
C MET A 26 -17.07 -11.58 28.74
N GLU A 27 -18.13 -12.35 28.46
CA GLU A 27 -18.53 -12.72 27.09
C GLU A 27 -18.85 -11.48 26.26
N LYS A 28 -19.73 -10.60 26.74
CA LYS A 28 -20.09 -9.36 26.02
C LYS A 28 -18.89 -8.45 25.80
N GLY A 29 -18.06 -8.26 26.83
CA GLY A 29 -16.86 -7.42 26.72
C GLY A 29 -15.85 -7.97 25.71
N MET A 30 -15.70 -9.29 25.64
CA MET A 30 -14.80 -9.94 24.69
C MET A 30 -15.35 -9.88 23.26
N GLU A 31 -16.65 -10.15 23.08
CA GLU A 31 -17.32 -10.13 21.77
C GLU A 31 -17.29 -8.71 21.17
N GLU A 32 -17.68 -7.69 21.95
CA GLU A 32 -17.61 -6.29 21.50
C GLU A 32 -16.18 -5.82 21.25
N GLY A 33 -15.23 -6.26 22.08
CA GLY A 33 -13.82 -5.90 21.95
C GLY A 33 -13.18 -6.47 20.68
N ILE A 34 -13.49 -7.72 20.35
CA ILE A 34 -13.02 -8.39 19.14
C ILE A 34 -13.66 -7.74 17.91
N GLU A 35 -14.98 -7.53 17.92
CA GLU A 35 -15.70 -6.98 16.77
C GLU A 35 -15.20 -5.56 16.43
N LYS A 36 -15.19 -4.66 17.43
CA LYS A 36 -14.72 -3.27 17.25
C LYS A 36 -13.23 -3.19 16.92
N GLY A 37 -12.42 -4.10 17.49
CA GLY A 37 -10.98 -4.18 17.24
C GLY A 37 -10.67 -4.63 15.82
N MET A 38 -11.38 -5.66 15.34
CA MET A 38 -11.18 -6.23 14.01
C MET A 38 -11.68 -5.28 12.92
N GLU A 39 -12.85 -4.67 13.09
CA GLU A 39 -13.41 -3.71 12.14
C GLU A 39 -12.48 -2.49 11.96
N LYS A 40 -12.07 -1.85 13.07
CA LYS A 40 -11.15 -0.69 13.01
C LYS A 40 -9.76 -1.05 12.50
N GLY A 41 -9.25 -2.23 12.87
CA GLY A 41 -7.94 -2.71 12.43
C GLY A 41 -7.91 -2.99 10.94
N MET A 42 -8.93 -3.68 10.44
CA MET A 42 -9.05 -4.06 9.04
C MET A 42 -9.32 -2.84 8.14
N GLU A 43 -10.21 -1.92 8.53
CA GLU A 43 -10.50 -0.72 7.77
C GLU A 43 -9.25 0.18 7.61
N LYS A 44 -8.53 0.44 8.71
CA LYS A 44 -7.31 1.26 8.68
C LYS A 44 -6.17 0.58 7.93
N GLY A 45 -5.96 -0.72 8.15
CA GLY A 45 -4.89 -1.48 7.49
C GLY A 45 -5.11 -1.58 5.99
N MET A 46 -6.33 -1.86 5.56
CA MET A 46 -6.68 -2.00 4.15
C MET A 46 -6.62 -0.67 3.40
N LYS A 47 -7.12 0.42 3.99
CA LYS A 47 -7.06 1.75 3.36
C LYS A 47 -5.62 2.22 3.14
N LYS A 48 -4.78 2.12 4.18
CA LYS A 48 -3.38 2.53 4.09
C LYS A 48 -2.58 1.66 3.12
N GLY A 49 -2.77 0.34 3.17
CA GLY A 49 -2.08 -0.59 2.27
C GLY A 49 -2.46 -0.40 0.80
N MET A 50 -3.73 -0.10 0.53
CA MET A 50 -4.22 0.13 -0.83
C MET A 50 -3.72 1.46 -1.41
N GLU A 51 -3.76 2.55 -0.63
CA GLU A 51 -3.26 3.87 -1.07
C GLU A 51 -1.75 3.81 -1.37
N GLU A 52 -0.94 3.30 -0.44
CA GLU A 52 0.51 3.21 -0.64
C GLU A 52 0.90 2.25 -1.78
N GLY A 53 0.16 1.14 -1.93
CA GLY A 53 0.40 0.16 -2.99
C GLY A 53 0.06 0.71 -4.37
N MET A 54 -1.06 1.44 -4.48
CA MET A 54 -1.49 2.03 -5.74
C MET A 54 -0.58 3.18 -6.19
N GLU A 55 -0.18 4.06 -5.27
CA GLU A 55 0.72 5.18 -5.56
C GLU A 55 2.09 4.68 -6.05
N LYS A 56 2.72 3.75 -5.32
CA LYS A 56 3.98 3.14 -5.74
C LYS A 56 3.86 2.38 -7.05
N GLY A 57 2.76 1.65 -7.23
CA GLY A 57 2.49 0.92 -8.48
C GLY A 57 2.37 1.84 -9.69
N MET A 58 1.65 2.96 -9.55
CA MET A 58 1.50 3.96 -10.61
C MET A 58 2.81 4.68 -10.92
N GLU A 59 3.59 5.05 -9.90
CA GLU A 59 4.88 5.73 -10.08
C GLU A 59 5.90 4.83 -10.80
N ILE A 60 6.01 3.56 -10.38
CA ILE A 60 6.87 2.58 -11.04
C ILE A 60 6.41 2.34 -12.48
N GLY A 61 5.09 2.18 -12.70
CA GLY A 61 4.53 1.99 -14.04
C GLY A 61 4.83 3.16 -14.98
N ALA A 62 4.57 4.39 -14.54
CA ALA A 62 4.84 5.59 -15.31
C ALA A 62 6.35 5.77 -15.59
N GLY A 63 7.21 5.45 -14.62
CA GLY A 63 8.67 5.48 -14.79
C GLY A 63 9.17 4.46 -15.83
N LEU A 64 8.61 3.25 -15.82
CA LEU A 64 8.94 2.20 -16.81
C LEU A 64 8.48 2.59 -18.21
N GLU A 65 7.28 3.14 -18.37
CA GLU A 65 6.80 3.66 -19.65
C GLU A 65 7.67 4.80 -20.16
N HIS A 66 8.08 5.71 -19.27
CA HIS A 66 8.96 6.82 -19.60
C HIS A 66 10.33 6.34 -20.09
N LYS A 67 10.91 5.34 -19.41
CA LYS A 67 12.19 4.74 -19.79
C LYS A 67 12.11 4.03 -21.13
N ALA A 68 11.09 3.20 -21.34
CA ALA A 68 10.90 2.47 -22.61
C ALA A 68 10.73 3.44 -23.80
N ALA A 69 9.97 4.52 -23.62
CA ALA A 69 9.83 5.56 -24.63
C ALA A 69 11.17 6.26 -24.91
N ALA A 70 11.94 6.61 -23.87
CA ALA A 70 13.26 7.21 -24.03
C ALA A 70 14.25 6.28 -24.74
N GLU A 71 14.24 4.98 -24.47
CA GLU A 71 15.07 3.99 -25.17
C GLU A 71 14.74 3.88 -26.65
N ALA A 72 13.46 3.84 -27.00
CA ALA A 72 13.01 3.81 -28.39
C ALA A 72 13.44 5.08 -29.15
N ILE A 73 13.27 6.24 -28.52
CA ILE A 73 13.71 7.52 -29.08
C ILE A 73 15.24 7.56 -29.23
N ALA A 74 15.99 7.09 -28.23
CA ALA A 74 17.44 7.02 -28.31
C ALA A 74 17.92 6.12 -29.47
N GLY A 75 17.21 5.03 -29.76
CA GLY A 75 17.46 4.20 -30.95
C GLY A 75 17.30 4.98 -32.26
N MET A 76 16.24 5.76 -32.38
CA MET A 76 16.02 6.64 -33.54
C MET A 76 17.12 7.71 -33.67
N VAL A 77 17.49 8.34 -32.55
CA VAL A 77 18.55 9.35 -32.52
C VAL A 77 19.90 8.76 -32.92
N ARG A 78 20.24 7.55 -32.45
CA ARG A 78 21.45 6.82 -32.90
C ARG A 78 21.45 6.57 -34.40
N GLY A 79 20.30 6.20 -34.97
CA GLY A 79 20.15 6.04 -36.42
C GLY A 79 20.51 7.33 -37.17
N PHE A 80 19.94 8.48 -36.75
CA PHE A 80 20.28 9.76 -37.36
C PHE A 80 21.75 10.16 -37.19
N MET A 81 22.34 9.89 -36.02
CA MET A 81 23.77 10.12 -35.81
C MET A 81 24.63 9.32 -36.80
N ALA A 82 24.31 8.05 -37.01
CA ALA A 82 25.04 7.18 -37.92
C ALA A 82 24.81 7.55 -39.40
N ASP A 83 23.56 7.79 -39.80
CA ASP A 83 23.19 8.05 -41.19
C ASP A 83 23.67 9.41 -41.69
N LEU A 84 23.69 10.42 -40.81
CA LEU A 84 24.00 11.80 -41.17
C LEU A 84 25.38 12.26 -40.67
N GLY A 85 26.06 11.46 -39.85
CA GLY A 85 27.35 11.82 -39.26
C GLY A 85 27.27 13.04 -38.34
N ILE A 86 26.12 13.27 -37.71
CA ILE A 86 25.86 14.44 -36.84
C ILE A 86 26.04 14.10 -35.37
N SER A 87 26.25 15.13 -34.54
CA SER A 87 26.33 14.95 -33.08
C SER A 87 24.99 14.53 -32.49
N SER A 88 25.02 13.96 -31.28
CA SER A 88 23.83 13.59 -30.52
C SER A 88 22.88 14.76 -30.31
N GLU A 89 23.39 15.95 -29.98
CA GLU A 89 22.55 17.15 -29.80
C GLU A 89 21.82 17.57 -31.08
N GLU A 90 22.51 17.56 -32.23
CA GLU A 90 21.88 17.91 -33.49
C GLU A 90 20.88 16.83 -33.93
N ALA A 91 21.19 15.55 -33.67
CA ALA A 91 20.27 14.44 -33.92
C ALA A 91 19.01 14.51 -33.04
N ILE A 92 19.13 14.86 -31.75
CA ILE A 92 18.00 15.08 -30.83
C ILE A 92 17.12 16.22 -31.33
N ARG A 93 17.73 17.35 -31.69
CA ARG A 93 17.01 18.52 -32.22
C ARG A 93 16.25 18.17 -33.50
N ARG A 94 16.90 17.42 -34.41
CA ARG A 94 16.34 17.05 -35.71
C ARG A 94 15.25 15.99 -35.60
N ALA A 95 15.39 15.05 -34.67
CA ALA A 95 14.36 14.07 -34.33
C ALA A 95 13.15 14.68 -33.61
N ARG A 96 13.22 15.97 -33.23
CA ARG A 96 12.19 16.68 -32.46
C ARG A 96 11.80 15.91 -31.19
N VAL A 97 12.81 15.45 -30.46
CA VAL A 97 12.59 14.75 -29.19
C VAL A 97 11.85 15.68 -28.23
N PRO A 98 10.73 15.24 -27.63
CA PRO A 98 10.03 16.02 -26.61
C PRO A 98 10.91 16.26 -25.39
N ASP A 99 10.86 17.47 -24.82
CA ASP A 99 11.69 17.89 -23.68
C ASP A 99 11.66 16.90 -22.51
N ARG A 100 10.50 16.30 -22.23
CA ARG A 100 10.33 15.30 -21.17
C ARG A 100 11.27 14.08 -21.33
N TYR A 101 11.62 13.71 -22.56
CA TYR A 101 12.53 12.60 -22.85
C TYR A 101 13.95 13.05 -23.19
N SER A 102 14.19 14.33 -23.47
CA SER A 102 15.49 14.83 -23.95
C SER A 102 16.63 14.47 -23.01
N ASP A 103 16.46 14.68 -21.70
CA ASP A 103 17.51 14.37 -20.72
C ASP A 103 17.72 12.86 -20.55
N SER A 104 16.65 12.07 -20.54
CA SER A 104 16.75 10.60 -20.50
C SER A 104 17.44 10.04 -21.75
N VAL A 105 17.10 10.57 -22.93
CA VAL A 105 17.72 10.19 -24.20
C VAL A 105 19.20 10.57 -24.20
N ARG A 106 19.57 11.77 -23.73
CA ARG A 106 20.98 12.17 -23.57
C ARG A 106 21.74 11.20 -22.66
N ALA A 107 21.18 10.88 -21.50
CA ALA A 107 21.78 9.93 -20.57
C ALA A 107 22.03 8.57 -21.24
N ILE A 108 21.02 8.01 -21.91
CA ILE A 108 21.13 6.71 -22.62
C ILE A 108 22.20 6.75 -23.72
N LEU A 109 22.30 7.86 -24.46
CA LEU A 109 23.30 8.03 -25.51
C LEU A 109 24.72 8.19 -24.95
N SER A 110 24.86 8.77 -23.76
CA SER A 110 26.14 8.94 -23.07
C SER A 110 26.65 7.68 -22.35
N GLU A 111 25.75 6.75 -22.02
CA GLU A 111 26.07 5.49 -21.34
C GLU A 111 26.44 4.36 -22.31
N SER A 112 26.31 4.56 -23.63
CA SER A 112 26.76 3.58 -24.63
C SER A 112 28.27 3.70 -24.87
N PRO A 113 29.07 2.63 -24.64
CA PRO A 113 30.51 2.65 -24.90
C PRO A 113 30.86 2.73 -26.40
#